data_AF-A0A8T4DFG1-F1
#
_entry.id   AF-A0A8T4DFG1-F1
#
_cell.length_a   1.000
_cell.length_b   1.000
_cell.length_c   1.000
_cell.angle_alpha   90.00
_cell.angle_beta   90.00
_cell.angle_gamma   90.00
#
_symmetry.space_group_name_H-M   'P 1'
#
loop_
_entity.id
_entity.type
_entity.pdbx_description
1 polymer ?
#
loop_
_entity_poly.entity_id
_entity_poly.type
_entity_poly.pdbx_seq_one_letter_code
_entity_poly.pdbx_strand_id
1 'polypeptide(L)'
;MENKRVFLVSIIQEGKFFVARCPELGVTSQGESLLEAQKNLKEAIELYIESFGLEDLPGVSVTPYWTPLEVKVEVEAEAADALNCPWSQERNLSES
;
A
#
# COMPACT_ATOMS: atom_id res chain seq x y z
N MET A 1 4.59 -26.91 -16.06
CA MET A 1 4.50 -26.93 -14.59
C MET A 1 3.79 -25.65 -14.19
N GLU A 2 2.64 -25.75 -13.52
CA GLU A 2 1.92 -24.59 -13.02
C GLU A 2 2.65 -24.08 -11.78
N ASN A 3 3.44 -23.02 -11.92
CA ASN A 3 4.19 -22.43 -10.80
C ASN A 3 3.24 -21.55 -9.98
N LYS A 4 2.46 -22.16 -9.09
CA LYS A 4 1.58 -21.41 -8.17
C LYS A 4 2.44 -20.73 -7.11
N ARG A 5 2.37 -19.41 -7.07
CA ARG A 5 2.89 -18.59 -5.96
C ARG A 5 1.72 -18.08 -5.12
N VAL A 6 1.93 -18.03 -3.82
CA VAL A 6 0.97 -17.48 -2.88
C VAL A 6 1.56 -16.16 -2.39
N PHE A 7 0.79 -15.09 -2.54
CA PHE A 7 1.11 -13.78 -2.00
C PHE A 7 0.19 -13.50 -0.83
N LEU A 8 0.70 -12.80 0.17
CA LEU A 8 -0.14 -12.28 1.23
C LEU A 8 -0.56 -10.87 0.91
N VAL A 9 -1.82 -10.60 1.25
CA VAL A 9 -2.46 -9.33 0.93
C VAL A 9 -3.19 -8.84 2.16
N SER A 10 -3.04 -7.56 2.46
CA SER A 10 -3.83 -6.88 3.47
C SER A 10 -4.96 -6.13 2.78
N ILE A 11 -6.21 -6.32 3.21
CA ILE A 11 -7.34 -5.53 2.72
C ILE A 11 -7.98 -4.83 3.91
N ILE A 12 -8.05 -3.51 3.84
CA ILE A 12 -8.54 -2.65 4.92
C ILE A 12 -9.63 -1.74 4.35
N GLN A 13 -10.71 -1.54 5.09
CA GLN A 13 -11.73 -0.57 4.71
C GLN A 13 -11.27 0.84 5.08
N GLU A 14 -11.11 1.70 4.08
CA GLU A 14 -10.74 3.11 4.25
C GLU A 14 -11.88 3.99 3.70
N GLY A 15 -12.71 4.48 4.61
CA GLY A 15 -13.91 5.24 4.25
C GLY A 15 -14.94 4.41 3.48
N LYS A 16 -15.20 4.78 2.22
CA LYS A 16 -16.17 4.09 1.34
C LYS A 16 -15.57 2.95 0.51
N PHE A 17 -14.25 2.81 0.51
CA PHE A 17 -13.55 1.83 -0.32
C PHE A 17 -12.78 0.82 0.52
N PHE A 18 -12.49 -0.33 -0.08
CA PHE A 18 -11.54 -1.31 0.42
C PHE A 18 -10.21 -1.10 -0.30
N VAL A 19 -9.14 -0.88 0.46
CA VAL A 19 -7.77 -0.75 -0.05
C VAL A 19 -7.02 -2.05 0.19
N ALA A 20 -6.59 -2.67 -0.90
CA ALA A 20 -5.91 -3.96 -0.93
C ALA A 20 -4.44 -3.76 -1.29
N ARG A 21 -3.52 -4.29 -0.48
CA ARG A 21 -2.07 -4.10 -0.63
C ARG A 21 -1.37 -5.46 -0.58
N CYS A 22 -0.39 -5.65 -1.46
CA CYS A 22 0.56 -6.77 -1.44
C CYS A 22 1.93 -6.23 -1.03
N PRO A 23 2.36 -6.43 0.23
CA PRO A 23 3.63 -5.91 0.73
C PRO A 23 4.85 -6.44 -0.03
N GLU A 24 4.82 -7.70 -0.45
CA GLU A 24 5.95 -8.36 -1.12
C GLU A 24 6.29 -7.75 -2.48
N LEU A 25 5.27 -7.23 -3.19
CA LEU A 25 5.44 -6.62 -4.51
C LEU A 25 5.36 -5.09 -4.47
N GLY A 26 4.97 -4.50 -3.33
CA GLY A 26 4.64 -3.08 -3.25
C GLY A 26 3.43 -2.68 -4.10
N VAL A 27 2.59 -3.64 -4.49
CA VAL A 27 1.41 -3.40 -5.35
C VAL A 27 0.21 -3.06 -4.48
N THR A 28 -0.53 -2.03 -4.87
CA THR A 28 -1.75 -1.57 -4.19
C THR A 28 -2.89 -1.43 -5.20
N SER A 29 -4.09 -1.81 -4.79
CA SER A 29 -5.33 -1.64 -5.56
C SER A 29 -6.49 -1.33 -4.61
N GLN A 30 -7.67 -1.00 -5.15
CA GLN A 30 -8.86 -0.66 -4.37
C GLN A 30 -10.15 -1.11 -5.06
N GLY A 31 -11.24 -1.19 -4.29
CA GLY A 31 -12.59 -1.48 -4.81
C GLY A 31 -13.68 -1.02 -3.85
N GLU A 32 -14.92 -0.92 -4.32
CA GLU A 32 -16.08 -0.55 -3.48
C GLU A 32 -16.52 -1.69 -2.55
N SER A 33 -16.14 -2.92 -2.88
CA SER A 33 -16.38 -4.11 -2.06
C SER A 33 -15.10 -4.91 -1.83
N LEU A 34 -15.12 -5.77 -0.80
CA LEU A 34 -14.02 -6.68 -0.50
C LEU A 34 -13.64 -7.56 -1.72
N LEU A 35 -14.64 -8.10 -2.42
CA LEU A 35 -14.44 -8.96 -3.58
C LEU A 35 -13.84 -8.20 -4.76
N GLU A 36 -14.31 -6.97 -5.00
CA GLU A 36 -13.79 -6.12 -6.05
C GLU A 36 -12.35 -5.70 -5.77
N ALA A 37 -12.04 -5.25 -4.55
CA ALA A 37 -10.68 -4.90 -4.18
C ALA A 37 -9.72 -6.09 -4.31
N GLN A 38 -10.16 -7.30 -3.95
CA GLN A 38 -9.38 -8.53 -4.15
C GLN A 38 -9.16 -8.83 -5.64
N LYS A 39 -10.20 -8.72 -6.46
CA LYS A 39 -10.11 -8.93 -7.92
C LYS A 39 -9.15 -7.93 -8.56
N ASN A 40 -9.31 -6.65 -8.24
CA ASN A 40 -8.49 -5.57 -8.80
C ASN A 40 -7.03 -5.71 -8.33
N LEU A 41 -6.78 -6.17 -7.10
CA LEU A 41 -5.42 -6.45 -6.63
C LEU A 41 -4.81 -7.64 -7.37
N LYS A 42 -5.59 -8.69 -7.62
CA LYS A 42 -5.12 -9.86 -8.39
C LYS A 42 -4.66 -9.45 -9.79
N GLU A 43 -5.46 -8.67 -10.51
CA GLU A 43 -5.10 -8.17 -11.84
C GLU A 43 -3.83 -7.30 -11.80
N ALA A 44 -3.72 -6.43 -10.79
CA ALA A 44 -2.52 -5.59 -10.61
C ALA A 44 -1.25 -6.42 -10.35
N ILE A 45 -1.36 -7.51 -9.59
CA ILE A 45 -0.25 -8.45 -9.34
C ILE A 45 0.12 -9.19 -10.63
N GLU A 46 -0.86 -9.67 -11.40
CA GLU A 46 -0.62 -10.35 -12.68
C GLU A 46 0.13 -9.42 -13.65
N LEU A 47 -0.31 -8.16 -13.77
CA LEU A 47 0.37 -7.14 -14.58
C LEU A 47 1.79 -6.84 -14.10
N TYR A 48 2.01 -6.77 -12.78
CA TYR A 48 3.34 -6.58 -12.22
C TYR A 48 4.29 -7.71 -12.63
N ILE A 49 3.82 -8.96 -12.50
CA ILE A 49 4.59 -10.16 -12.85
C ILE A 49 4.91 -10.20 -14.34
N GLU A 50 3.94 -9.85 -15.19
CA GLU A 50 4.15 -9.75 -16.64
C GLU A 50 5.19 -8.69 -17.02
N SER A 51 5.24 -7.59 -16.26
CA SER A 51 6.11 -6.44 -16.55
C SER A 51 7.54 -6.60 -16.01
N PHE A 52 7.69 -7.14 -14.81
CA PHE A 52 8.96 -7.16 -14.07
C PHE A 52 9.49 -8.58 -13.79
N GLY A 53 8.71 -9.62 -14.11
CA GLY A 53 9.08 -11.00 -13.80
C GLY A 53 9.03 -11.31 -12.30
N LEU A 54 9.56 -12.48 -11.94
CA LEU A 54 9.54 -13.04 -10.57
C LEU A 54 10.96 -13.34 -10.06
N GLU A 55 11.96 -12.85 -10.79
CA GLU A 55 13.37 -13.20 -10.64
C GLU A 55 13.97 -12.65 -9.34
N ASP A 56 13.51 -11.46 -8.94
CA ASP A 56 13.97 -10.77 -7.72
C ASP A 56 13.26 -11.24 -6.44
N LEU A 57 12.25 -12.12 -6.55
CA LEU A 57 11.49 -12.57 -5.40
C LEU A 57 12.03 -13.90 -4.86
N PRO A 58 12.25 -14.01 -3.53
CA PRO A 58 12.78 -15.22 -2.93
C PRO A 58 11.86 -16.41 -3.24
N GLY A 59 12.41 -17.46 -3.85
CA GLY A 59 11.65 -18.62 -4.34
C GLY A 59 11.09 -19.55 -3.25
N VAL A 60 11.16 -19.16 -1.97
CA VAL A 60 10.83 -20.05 -0.86
C VAL A 60 9.42 -19.75 -0.33
N SER A 61 8.57 -20.76 -0.42
CA SER A 61 7.24 -20.83 0.19
C SER A 61 7.33 -21.05 1.70
N VAL A 62 7.89 -20.10 2.43
CA VAL A 62 7.66 -20.04 3.88
C VAL A 62 6.28 -19.44 4.07
N THR A 63 5.35 -20.19 4.69
CA THR A 63 4.07 -19.63 5.12
C THR A 63 4.36 -18.69 6.29
N PRO A 64 4.26 -17.36 6.12
CA PRO A 64 4.64 -16.45 7.18
C PRO A 64 3.51 -16.34 8.21
N TYR A 65 3.88 -16.09 9.46
CA TYR A 65 2.95 -15.85 10.55
C TYR A 65 2.69 -14.34 10.70
N TRP A 66 1.44 -13.92 10.58
CA TRP A 66 1.05 -12.51 10.69
C TRP A 66 0.17 -12.31 11.93
N THR A 67 0.51 -11.31 12.74
CA THR A 67 -0.28 -10.90 13.91
C THR A 67 -0.25 -9.37 14.01
N PRO A 68 -1.38 -8.71 14.33
CA PRO A 68 -1.33 -7.30 14.70
C PRO A 68 -0.46 -7.17 15.96
N LEU A 69 0.39 -6.14 15.99
CA LEU A 69 1.17 -5.78 17.16
C LEU A 69 0.82 -4.33 17.53
N GLU A 70 0.20 -4.15 18.69
CA GLU A 70 -0.04 -2.83 19.25
C GLU A 70 1.22 -2.34 19.95
N VAL A 71 1.69 -1.16 19.55
CA VAL A 71 2.82 -0.48 20.19
C VAL A 71 2.34 0.87 20.74
N LYS A 72 2.81 1.25 21.92
CA LYS A 72 2.55 2.58 22.47
C LYS A 72 3.42 3.58 21.70
N VAL A 73 2.78 4.57 21.10
CA VAL A 73 3.48 5.69 20.46
C VAL A 73 3.35 6.90 21.39
N GLU A 74 4.47 7.36 21.92
CA GLU A 74 4.57 8.66 22.58
C GLU A 74 4.80 9.70 21.50
N VAL A 75 3.72 10.38 21.09
CA VAL A 75 3.83 11.50 20.17
C VAL A 75 4.19 12.72 21.01
N GLU A 76 5.44 13.16 20.98
CA GLU A 76 5.79 14.51 21.44
C GLU A 76 5.04 15.49 20.52
N ALA A 77 4.14 16.27 21.12
CA ALA A 77 3.41 17.28 20.40
C ALA A 77 4.37 18.41 20.01
N GLU A 78 4.92 18.38 18.79
CA GLU A 78 5.35 19.61 18.12
C GLU A 78 4.10 20.40 17.75
N ALA A 79 3.59 21.13 18.73
CA ALA A 79 2.61 22.17 18.51
C ALA A 79 3.26 23.28 17.68
N ALA A 80 2.71 23.49 16.49
CA ALA A 80 2.70 24.76 15.76
C ALA A 80 4.06 25.39 15.41
N ASP A 81 4.66 24.93 14.31
CA ASP A 81 5.59 25.76 13.53
C ASP A 81 5.18 25.89 12.05
N ALA A 82 3.85 25.90 11.82
CA ALA A 82 3.24 26.28 10.55
C ALA A 82 3.46 27.77 10.18
N LEU A 83 4.25 28.52 10.97
CA LEU A 83 4.68 29.88 10.66
C LEU A 83 6.07 29.95 10.00
N ASN A 84 6.80 28.83 9.85
CA ASN A 84 8.11 28.83 9.21
C ASN A 84 8.25 27.79 8.08
N CYS A 85 7.14 27.43 7.42
CA CYS A 85 7.17 26.59 6.23
C CYS A 85 7.51 27.46 5.00
N PRO A 86 8.68 27.28 4.35
CA PRO A 86 9.13 28.14 3.24
C PRO A 86 8.18 28.13 2.03
N TRP A 87 7.44 27.02 1.87
CA TRP A 87 6.57 26.75 0.72
C TRP A 87 5.15 27.35 0.87
N SER A 88 4.86 28.04 1.97
CA SER A 88 3.55 28.67 2.21
C SER A 88 3.37 30.00 1.46
N GLN A 89 4.46 30.65 1.03
CA GLN A 89 4.41 31.93 0.33
C GLN A 89 4.35 31.84 -1.20
N GLU A 90 4.56 30.67 -1.81
CA GLU A 90 4.60 30.54 -3.28
C GLU A 90 3.21 30.39 -3.94
N ARG A 91 2.12 30.36 -3.16
CA ARG A 91 0.77 30.14 -3.68
C ARG A 91 -0.05 31.40 -4.03
N ASN A 92 0.55 32.59 -3.95
CA ASN A 92 -0.13 33.87 -4.21
C ASN A 92 0.44 34.68 -5.41
N LEU A 93 1.20 34.06 -6.33
CA LEU A 93 1.78 34.78 -7.48
C LEU A 93 1.42 34.19 -8.87
N SER A 94 0.29 33.48 -9.00
CA SER A 94 -0.19 33.01 -10.30
C SER A 94 -1.62 33.44 -10.66
N GLU A 95 -2.19 34.43 -9.95
CA GLU A 95 -3.49 35.01 -10.29
C GLU A 95 -3.39 36.54 -10.46
N SER A 96 -2.47 36.98 -11.34
CA SER A 96 -2.41 38.36 -11.84
C SER A 96 -2.44 38.39 -13.35
#